data_AF-A0AA40EVZ8-F1
#
_entry.id   AF-A0AA40EVZ8-F1
#
_cell.length_a   1.000
_cell.length_b   1.000
_cell.length_c   1.000
_cell.angle_alpha   90.00
_cell.angle_beta   90.00
_cell.angle_gamma   90.00
#
_symmetry.space_group_name_H-M   'P 1'
#
loop_
_entity.id
_entity.type
_entity.pdbx_description
1 polymer ?
#
loop_
_entity_poly.entity_id
_entity_poly.type
_entity_poly.pdbx_seq_one_letter_code
_entity_poly.pdbx_strand_id
1 'polypeptide(L)'
;MRFLNFVPLALCVHDVLAAGPPVFFFTKFPTSTTALRDELITRMDNISRWSCTNEPGVTKYALVIPRGGGDNLTAYSIEQYDDDPTFLSHLSAPLVSTSLFSWSTSTPNLWTSDPLVQNFTLLPNDMTFSKPEFAKASNPYIVVESLTYTSGGVHHVMDHWEEEVAAARNETGTLLFGVYGDPTNNNRLWTLAAYESEQYWREVHEKSETARELRFAWWAAEELVGLGSRFYCYNLTDNFPAEVDKILAYLNFDMVSQGTYYVSDGDGSTGRGWRTQPSADVIEKLWLDYFAGIGIAAKERAIGFDSDHFFFQEILKKSVGFLSRAWMLRRILAIIRRVTISIM
;
A
#
# COMPACT_ATOMS: atom_id res chain seq x y z
N MET A 1 2.23 6.73 -0.63
CA MET A 1 2.10 5.64 -1.61
C MET A 1 2.30 6.23 -2.99
N ARG A 2 3.18 5.66 -3.82
CA ARG A 2 3.26 6.01 -5.25
C ARG A 2 2.76 4.81 -6.02
N PHE A 3 1.76 5.03 -6.86
CA PHE A 3 1.15 4.02 -7.70
C PHE A 3 1.59 4.24 -9.14
N LEU A 4 2.08 3.18 -9.79
CA LEU A 4 2.36 3.18 -11.21
C LEU A 4 1.63 2.00 -11.84
N ASN A 5 0.77 2.31 -12.80
CA ASN A 5 -0.05 1.30 -13.47
C ASN A 5 0.33 1.25 -14.95
N PHE A 6 0.36 0.06 -15.52
CA PHE A 6 1.04 -0.15 -16.79
C PHE A 6 0.20 -0.87 -17.85
N VAL A 7 0.62 -0.67 -19.11
CA VAL A 7 0.25 -1.50 -20.25
C VAL A 7 1.48 -2.34 -20.62
N PRO A 8 1.39 -3.69 -20.62
CA PRO A 8 2.48 -4.54 -21.08
C PRO A 8 2.60 -4.49 -22.61
N LEU A 9 3.84 -4.47 -23.09
CA LEU A 9 4.18 -4.49 -24.52
C LEU A 9 4.87 -5.80 -24.92
N ALA A 10 5.62 -6.37 -23.98
CA ALA A 10 6.20 -7.70 -24.07
C ALA A 10 6.07 -8.33 -22.68
N LEU A 11 5.71 -9.62 -22.64
CA LEU A 11 5.58 -10.39 -21.39
C LEU A 11 6.14 -11.79 -21.63
N CYS A 12 7.16 -12.15 -20.85
CA CYS A 12 7.66 -13.50 -20.69
C CYS A 12 7.52 -13.89 -19.22
N VAL A 13 6.91 -15.04 -18.96
CA VAL A 13 6.79 -15.60 -17.63
C VAL A 13 6.99 -17.11 -17.73
N HIS A 14 7.96 -17.62 -16.99
CA HIS A 14 8.19 -19.04 -16.84
C HIS A 14 7.77 -19.48 -15.44
N ASP A 15 6.91 -20.50 -15.36
CA ASP A 15 6.58 -21.19 -14.12
C ASP A 15 7.70 -22.18 -13.78
N VAL A 16 8.83 -21.65 -13.32
CA VAL A 16 9.96 -22.45 -12.86
C VAL A 16 10.29 -22.04 -11.44
N LEU A 17 10.43 -23.03 -10.56
CA LEU A 17 10.97 -22.79 -9.22
C LEU A 17 12.40 -22.32 -9.37
N ALA A 18 12.70 -21.11 -8.88
CA ALA A 18 14.03 -20.54 -8.95
C ALA A 18 15.05 -21.51 -8.33
N ALA A 19 16.16 -21.75 -9.04
CA ALA A 19 17.22 -22.64 -8.56
C ALA A 19 18.03 -22.04 -7.40
N GLY A 20 18.01 -20.71 -7.27
CA GLY A 20 18.63 -19.92 -6.20
C GLY A 20 17.69 -18.84 -5.65
N PRO A 21 18.18 -17.90 -4.81
CA PRO A 21 17.39 -16.75 -4.40
C PRO A 21 17.17 -15.84 -5.62
N PRO A 22 15.94 -15.69 -6.12
CA PRO A 22 15.70 -14.94 -7.33
C PRO A 22 16.06 -13.46 -7.15
N VAL A 23 16.56 -12.88 -8.23
CA VAL A 23 16.92 -11.47 -8.31
C VAL A 23 15.84 -10.76 -9.10
N PHE A 24 15.33 -9.66 -8.58
CA PHE A 24 14.24 -8.94 -9.20
C PHE A 24 14.60 -7.45 -9.38
N PHE A 25 14.38 -6.94 -10.58
CA PHE A 25 14.62 -5.55 -10.94
C PHE A 25 13.36 -4.88 -11.49
N PHE A 26 13.15 -3.64 -11.05
CA PHE A 26 12.23 -2.70 -11.66
C PHE A 26 13.01 -1.48 -12.16
N THR A 27 13.10 -1.31 -13.47
CA THR A 27 13.89 -0.24 -14.08
C THR A 27 13.00 0.80 -14.73
N LYS A 28 13.25 2.08 -14.45
CA LYS A 28 12.65 3.23 -15.14
C LYS A 28 13.63 3.77 -16.18
N PHE A 29 13.15 3.90 -17.42
CA PHE A 29 13.89 4.46 -18.55
C PHE A 29 13.26 5.79 -19.01
N PRO A 30 13.78 6.95 -18.56
CA PRO A 30 13.19 8.25 -18.85
C PRO A 30 13.80 8.83 -20.13
N THR A 31 13.32 8.41 -21.30
CA THR A 31 13.89 8.86 -22.59
C THR A 31 13.60 10.34 -22.86
N SER A 32 14.39 10.97 -23.71
CA SER A 32 14.24 12.40 -24.06
C SER A 32 13.18 12.68 -25.13
N THR A 33 12.79 11.67 -25.92
CA THR A 33 11.77 11.82 -26.96
C THR A 33 10.94 10.54 -27.11
N THR A 34 9.71 10.66 -27.59
CA THR A 34 8.84 9.51 -27.87
C THR A 34 9.44 8.57 -28.93
N ALA A 35 10.18 9.10 -29.92
CA ALA A 35 10.84 8.26 -30.92
C ALA A 35 11.91 7.36 -30.28
N LEU A 36 12.69 7.89 -29.35
CA LEU A 36 13.69 7.11 -28.60
C LEU A 36 13.03 6.12 -27.64
N ARG A 37 11.90 6.49 -27.03
CA ARG A 37 11.05 5.59 -26.24
C ARG A 37 10.58 4.40 -27.08
N ASP A 38 10.08 4.65 -28.28
CA ASP A 38 9.57 3.61 -29.19
C ASP A 38 10.70 2.71 -29.73
N GLU A 39 11.88 3.28 -29.98
CA GLU A 39 13.08 2.51 -30.35
C GLU A 39 13.57 1.63 -29.19
N LEU A 40 13.61 2.17 -27.96
CA LEU A 40 13.90 1.39 -26.75
C LEU A 40 12.91 0.23 -26.61
N ILE A 41 11.61 0.48 -26.80
CA ILE A 41 10.58 -0.56 -26.73
C ILE A 41 10.88 -1.68 -27.72
N THR A 42 11.16 -1.34 -28.98
CA THR A 42 11.44 -2.31 -30.03
C THR A 42 12.67 -3.18 -29.69
N ARG A 43 13.71 -2.57 -29.15
CA ARG A 43 14.95 -3.26 -28.75
C ARG A 43 14.72 -4.18 -27.56
N MET A 44 14.00 -3.71 -26.54
CA MET A 44 13.68 -4.46 -25.33
C MET A 44 12.67 -5.60 -25.59
N ASP A 45 11.73 -5.43 -26.52
CA ASP A 45 10.83 -6.49 -26.96
C ASP A 45 11.60 -7.65 -27.63
N ASN A 46 12.58 -7.32 -28.48
CA ASN A 46 13.47 -8.33 -29.07
C ASN A 46 14.29 -9.07 -28.01
N ILE A 47 14.84 -8.34 -27.02
CA ILE A 47 15.55 -8.94 -25.88
C ILE A 47 14.60 -9.87 -25.12
N SER A 48 13.41 -9.39 -24.75
CA SER A 48 12.44 -10.16 -23.98
C SER A 48 12.08 -11.48 -24.65
N ARG A 49 11.70 -11.46 -25.94
CA ARG A 49 11.34 -12.69 -26.68
C ARG A 49 12.50 -13.66 -26.83
N TRP A 50 13.70 -13.14 -27.08
CA TRP A 50 14.89 -13.97 -27.20
C TRP A 50 15.24 -14.62 -25.86
N SER A 51 15.26 -13.84 -24.78
CA SER A 51 15.56 -14.30 -23.41
C SER A 51 14.57 -15.39 -23.01
N CYS A 52 13.28 -15.18 -23.26
CA CYS A 52 12.21 -16.16 -23.01
C CYS A 52 12.41 -17.52 -23.70
N THR A 53 13.14 -17.54 -24.83
CA THR A 53 13.35 -18.77 -25.60
C THR A 53 14.71 -19.40 -25.29
N ASN A 54 15.71 -18.59 -24.96
CA ASN A 54 17.12 -19.00 -24.94
C ASN A 54 17.75 -18.96 -23.54
N GLU A 55 17.11 -18.33 -22.56
CA GLU A 55 17.65 -18.11 -21.22
C GLU A 55 16.68 -18.65 -20.16
N PRO A 56 16.74 -19.96 -19.85
CA PRO A 56 15.73 -20.61 -18.99
C PRO A 56 15.64 -20.04 -17.57
N GLY A 57 16.70 -19.39 -17.07
CA GLY A 57 16.69 -18.75 -15.76
C GLY A 57 16.13 -17.32 -15.74
N VAL A 58 15.66 -16.78 -16.88
CA VAL A 58 14.94 -15.51 -16.96
C VAL A 58 13.46 -15.77 -16.71
N THR A 59 13.05 -15.79 -15.45
CA THR A 59 11.72 -16.25 -15.05
C THR A 59 10.60 -15.24 -15.29
N LYS A 60 10.90 -13.94 -15.26
CA LYS A 60 9.96 -12.88 -15.67
C LYS A 60 10.68 -11.82 -16.47
N TYR A 61 10.07 -11.38 -17.55
CA TYR A 61 10.52 -10.22 -18.31
C TYR A 61 9.31 -9.50 -18.86
N ALA A 62 9.04 -8.30 -18.36
CA ALA A 62 7.98 -7.46 -18.89
C ALA A 62 8.52 -6.08 -19.24
N LEU A 63 8.16 -5.61 -20.43
CA LEU A 63 8.33 -4.22 -20.84
C LEU A 63 6.98 -3.54 -20.75
N VAL A 64 6.93 -2.43 -20.03
CA VAL A 64 5.70 -1.77 -19.63
C VAL A 64 5.77 -0.26 -19.84
N ILE A 65 4.63 0.37 -20.16
CA ILE A 65 4.49 1.82 -20.25
C ILE A 65 3.36 2.32 -19.35
N PRO A 66 3.42 3.58 -18.85
CA PRO A 66 2.35 4.14 -18.04
C PRO A 66 0.98 4.07 -18.73
N ARG A 67 -0.03 3.61 -18.00
CA ARG A 67 -1.42 3.64 -18.43
C ARG A 67 -1.99 5.05 -18.24
N GLY A 68 -2.85 5.52 -19.16
CA GLY A 68 -3.55 6.81 -19.05
C GLY A 68 -2.96 7.97 -19.86
N GLY A 69 -1.90 7.75 -20.65
CA GLY A 69 -1.47 8.66 -21.72
C GLY A 69 -0.78 9.97 -21.29
N GLY A 70 -0.60 10.22 -19.99
CA GLY A 70 0.06 11.43 -19.47
C GLY A 70 1.59 11.42 -19.56
N ASP A 71 2.21 10.25 -19.67
CA ASP A 71 3.66 10.07 -19.84
C ASP A 71 3.93 9.17 -21.05
N ASN A 72 4.48 9.76 -22.11
CA ASN A 72 4.83 9.10 -23.36
C ASN A 72 6.35 9.03 -23.59
N LEU A 73 7.15 9.43 -22.60
CA LEU A 73 8.61 9.45 -22.66
C LEU A 73 9.24 8.34 -21.83
N THR A 74 8.52 7.83 -20.84
CA THR A 74 9.05 6.78 -19.96
C THR A 74 8.60 5.40 -20.42
N ALA A 75 9.56 4.46 -20.41
CA ALA A 75 9.30 3.03 -20.42
C ALA A 75 9.85 2.41 -19.12
N TYR A 76 9.36 1.23 -18.77
CA TYR A 76 9.77 0.51 -17.59
C TYR A 76 10.03 -0.95 -17.93
N SER A 77 10.97 -1.59 -17.23
CA SER A 77 11.11 -3.05 -17.27
C SER A 77 10.91 -3.66 -15.88
N ILE A 78 10.36 -4.87 -15.89
CA ILE A 78 10.17 -5.74 -14.74
C ILE A 78 10.86 -7.06 -15.08
N GLU A 79 11.95 -7.36 -14.39
CA GLU A 79 12.83 -8.47 -14.74
C GLU A 79 13.09 -9.32 -13.50
N GLN A 80 12.93 -10.65 -13.63
CA GLN A 80 13.24 -11.60 -12.58
C GLN A 80 14.13 -12.72 -13.13
N TYR A 81 15.15 -13.08 -12.36
CA TYR A 81 16.12 -14.11 -12.66
C TYR A 81 16.18 -15.13 -11.52
N ASP A 82 16.57 -16.37 -11.81
CA ASP A 82 16.72 -17.42 -10.80
C ASP A 82 17.77 -17.09 -9.73
N ASP A 83 18.84 -16.41 -10.13
CA ASP A 83 19.97 -16.05 -9.28
C ASP A 83 20.86 -14.96 -9.92
N ASP A 84 21.83 -14.46 -9.14
CA ASP A 84 22.81 -13.47 -9.60
C ASP A 84 23.63 -13.94 -10.82
N PRO A 85 24.17 -15.18 -10.89
CA PRO A 85 24.88 -15.66 -12.08
C PRO A 85 24.05 -15.61 -13.36
N THR A 86 22.77 -15.97 -13.29
CA THR A 86 21.85 -15.91 -14.42
C THR A 86 21.64 -14.48 -14.88
N PHE A 87 21.41 -13.55 -13.94
CA PHE A 87 21.32 -12.13 -14.24
C PHE A 87 22.59 -11.61 -14.94
N LEU A 88 23.78 -11.92 -14.40
CA LEU A 88 25.05 -11.51 -14.99
C LEU A 88 25.29 -12.11 -16.39
N SER A 89 24.85 -13.36 -16.60
CA SER A 89 24.86 -14.01 -17.92
C SER A 89 23.95 -13.26 -18.90
N HIS A 90 22.73 -12.92 -18.49
CA HIS A 90 21.79 -12.15 -19.29
C HIS A 90 22.37 -10.78 -19.68
N LEU A 91 22.96 -10.05 -18.74
CA LEU A 91 23.63 -8.77 -19.03
C LEU A 91 24.77 -8.89 -20.04
N SER A 92 25.41 -10.06 -20.09
CA SER A 92 26.53 -10.37 -21.00
C SER A 92 26.07 -10.93 -22.34
N ALA A 93 24.77 -11.22 -22.52
CA ALA A 93 24.23 -11.77 -23.75
C ALA A 93 24.49 -10.81 -24.93
N PRO A 94 24.93 -11.30 -26.11
CA PRO A 94 25.24 -10.44 -27.25
C PRO A 94 24.08 -9.51 -27.65
N LEU A 95 22.84 -9.99 -27.55
CA LEU A 95 21.65 -9.21 -27.88
C LEU A 95 21.42 -8.07 -26.88
N VAL A 96 21.61 -8.30 -25.59
CA VAL A 96 21.50 -7.27 -24.54
C VAL A 96 22.62 -6.24 -24.69
N SER A 97 23.86 -6.71 -24.84
CA SER A 97 25.04 -5.87 -25.05
C SER A 97 24.88 -4.92 -26.26
N THR A 98 24.44 -5.44 -27.40
CA THR A 98 24.28 -4.64 -28.61
C THR A 98 23.02 -3.77 -28.59
N SER A 99 21.88 -4.32 -28.19
CA SER A 99 20.58 -3.66 -28.34
C SER A 99 20.28 -2.67 -27.22
N LEU A 100 20.85 -2.86 -26.03
CA LEU A 100 20.65 -1.95 -24.89
C LEU A 100 21.90 -1.12 -24.61
N PHE A 101 23.03 -1.75 -24.26
CA PHE A 101 24.20 -1.01 -23.74
C PHE A 101 24.99 -0.26 -24.81
N SER A 102 25.35 -0.92 -25.91
CA SER A 102 26.07 -0.28 -27.02
C SER A 102 25.22 0.81 -27.66
N TRP A 103 23.95 0.49 -27.96
CA TRP A 103 23.01 1.46 -28.49
C TRP A 103 22.86 2.67 -27.56
N SER A 104 22.61 2.45 -26.26
CA SER A 104 22.45 3.53 -25.29
C SER A 104 23.69 4.42 -25.20
N THR A 105 24.89 3.84 -25.26
CA THR A 105 26.15 4.58 -25.20
C THR A 105 26.40 5.39 -26.47
N SER A 106 25.98 4.87 -27.62
CA SER A 106 26.15 5.51 -28.93
C SER A 106 25.07 6.54 -29.28
N THR A 107 23.97 6.59 -28.52
CA THR A 107 22.81 7.45 -28.81
C THR A 107 22.88 8.74 -27.99
N PRO A 108 23.14 9.91 -28.62
CA PRO A 108 23.24 11.17 -27.90
C PRO A 108 21.90 11.57 -27.29
N ASN A 109 21.95 12.14 -26.08
CA ASN A 109 20.78 12.64 -25.37
C ASN A 109 19.65 11.61 -25.22
N LEU A 110 19.97 10.32 -25.08
CA LEU A 110 18.96 9.27 -24.96
C LEU A 110 18.05 9.49 -23.73
N TRP A 111 18.65 9.82 -22.59
CA TRP A 111 17.96 9.95 -21.31
C TRP A 111 17.79 11.40 -20.88
N THR A 112 16.68 11.71 -20.20
CA THR A 112 16.49 12.99 -19.48
C THR A 112 17.17 13.00 -18.12
N SER A 113 17.37 11.82 -17.54
CA SER A 113 18.16 11.53 -16.34
C SER A 113 18.64 10.09 -16.42
N ASP A 114 19.63 9.69 -15.62
CA ASP A 114 20.07 8.30 -15.58
C ASP A 114 18.89 7.34 -15.32
N PRO A 115 18.83 6.19 -16.03
CA PRO A 115 17.85 5.15 -15.73
C PRO A 115 17.91 4.76 -14.25
N LEU A 116 16.75 4.67 -13.61
CA LEU A 116 16.64 4.28 -12.21
C LEU A 116 16.41 2.78 -12.13
N VAL A 117 17.35 2.06 -11.54
CA VAL A 117 17.24 0.62 -11.29
C VAL A 117 16.89 0.40 -9.83
N GLN A 118 15.75 -0.23 -9.57
CA GLN A 118 15.34 -0.64 -8.23
C GLN A 118 15.46 -2.16 -8.13
N ASN A 119 16.32 -2.63 -7.20
CA ASN A 119 16.39 -4.04 -6.83
C ASN A 119 15.45 -4.31 -5.66
N PHE A 120 14.89 -5.52 -5.60
CA PHE A 120 14.00 -5.98 -4.56
C PHE A 120 14.63 -7.11 -3.76
N THR A 121 14.32 -7.16 -2.46
CA THR A 121 14.71 -8.27 -1.59
C THR A 121 13.50 -9.16 -1.35
N LEU A 122 13.67 -10.47 -1.50
CA LEU A 122 12.62 -11.39 -1.08
C LEU A 122 12.40 -11.31 0.42
N LEU A 123 11.12 -11.31 0.80
CA LEU A 123 10.70 -11.40 2.18
C LEU A 123 10.47 -12.88 2.57
N PRO A 124 10.57 -13.23 3.86
CA PRO A 124 10.24 -14.57 4.34
C PRO A 124 8.76 -14.93 4.08
N ASN A 125 8.37 -16.18 4.36
CA ASN A 125 6.97 -16.63 4.43
C ASN A 125 6.17 -16.64 3.11
N ASP A 126 6.83 -16.86 1.96
CA ASP A 126 6.17 -17.05 0.65
C ASP A 126 5.26 -15.86 0.25
N MET A 127 5.80 -14.65 0.41
CA MET A 127 5.17 -13.35 0.15
C MET A 127 4.94 -13.03 -1.34
N THR A 128 5.07 -14.02 -2.23
CA THR A 128 4.98 -13.81 -3.68
C THR A 128 4.34 -14.99 -4.38
N PHE A 129 3.50 -14.75 -5.37
CA PHE A 129 3.03 -15.78 -6.28
C PHE A 129 2.85 -15.27 -7.71
N SER A 130 2.88 -16.20 -8.65
CA SER A 130 2.47 -16.01 -10.04
C SER A 130 1.60 -17.20 -10.42
N LYS A 131 0.47 -16.93 -11.08
CA LYS A 131 -0.42 -17.97 -11.59
C LYS A 131 -0.12 -18.25 -13.06
N PRO A 132 -0.26 -19.50 -13.53
CA PRO A 132 -0.01 -19.85 -14.94
C PRO A 132 -0.86 -19.06 -15.94
N GLU A 133 -2.04 -18.58 -15.52
CA GLU A 133 -2.93 -17.73 -16.31
C GLU A 133 -2.27 -16.40 -16.68
N PHE A 134 -1.32 -15.90 -15.88
CA PHE A 134 -0.63 -14.65 -16.16
C PHE A 134 0.12 -14.68 -17.49
N ALA A 135 0.76 -15.81 -17.82
CA ALA A 135 1.47 -16.00 -19.08
C ALA A 135 0.55 -15.93 -20.32
N LYS A 136 -0.77 -16.08 -20.14
CA LYS A 136 -1.78 -16.05 -21.20
C LYS A 136 -2.54 -14.71 -21.25
N ALA A 137 -2.30 -13.82 -20.30
CA ALA A 137 -3.01 -12.55 -20.21
C ALA A 137 -2.58 -11.60 -21.34
N SER A 138 -3.54 -11.06 -22.09
CA SER A 138 -3.27 -10.20 -23.24
C SER A 138 -3.05 -8.73 -22.86
N ASN A 139 -3.74 -8.24 -21.84
CA ASN A 139 -3.62 -6.87 -21.33
C ASN A 139 -3.88 -6.80 -19.82
N PRO A 140 -3.07 -7.50 -19.00
CA PRO A 140 -3.22 -7.45 -17.56
C PRO A 140 -3.03 -6.02 -17.04
N TYR A 141 -3.75 -5.71 -15.96
CA TYR A 141 -3.56 -4.48 -15.20
C TYR A 141 -2.41 -4.67 -14.23
N ILE A 142 -1.23 -4.17 -14.59
CA ILE A 142 -0.02 -4.29 -13.78
C ILE A 142 0.12 -3.05 -12.92
N VAL A 143 0.37 -3.25 -11.63
CA VAL A 143 0.50 -2.21 -10.61
C VAL A 143 1.82 -2.45 -9.87
N VAL A 144 2.65 -1.40 -9.80
CA VAL A 144 3.86 -1.39 -8.95
C VAL A 144 3.74 -0.24 -7.96
N GLU A 145 3.94 -0.54 -6.68
CA GLU A 145 3.81 0.45 -5.63
C GLU A 145 4.98 0.40 -4.67
N SER A 146 5.25 1.54 -4.06
CA SER A 146 6.16 1.62 -2.92
C SER A 146 5.43 2.21 -1.71
N LEU A 147 5.62 1.59 -0.56
CA LEU A 147 5.14 2.05 0.73
C LEU A 147 6.34 2.28 1.66
N THR A 148 6.47 3.47 2.23
CA THR A 148 7.51 3.80 3.21
C THR A 148 6.86 4.08 4.55
N TYR A 149 7.19 3.28 5.55
CA TYR A 149 6.69 3.37 6.92
C TYR A 149 7.53 4.38 7.71
N THR A 150 6.87 5.28 8.44
CA THR A 150 7.54 6.36 9.17
C THR A 150 7.81 6.02 10.64
N SER A 151 7.18 4.98 11.18
CA SER A 151 7.35 4.48 12.55
C SER A 151 7.34 2.96 12.56
N GLY A 152 8.23 2.34 13.32
CA GLY A 152 8.36 0.88 13.44
C GLY A 152 9.00 0.17 12.23
N GLY A 153 8.85 0.69 11.02
CA GLY A 153 9.40 0.04 9.82
C GLY A 153 8.61 -1.21 9.40
N VAL A 154 9.16 -1.92 8.42
CA VAL A 154 8.45 -2.98 7.66
C VAL A 154 8.02 -4.16 8.53
N HIS A 155 8.81 -4.53 9.52
CA HIS A 155 8.60 -5.76 10.30
C HIS A 155 7.28 -5.79 11.10
N HIS A 156 6.71 -4.65 11.47
CA HIS A 156 5.45 -4.62 12.24
C HIS A 156 4.19 -4.86 11.39
N VAL A 157 4.30 -4.83 10.07
CA VAL A 157 3.17 -4.97 9.16
C VAL A 157 3.22 -6.27 8.36
N MET A 158 4.19 -7.15 8.67
CA MET A 158 4.41 -8.38 7.93
C MET A 158 3.21 -9.31 8.00
N ASP A 159 2.65 -9.55 9.19
CA ASP A 159 1.47 -10.40 9.36
C ASP A 159 0.29 -9.95 8.48
N HIS A 160 0.08 -8.64 8.35
CA HIS A 160 -0.98 -8.09 7.50
C HIS A 160 -0.70 -8.33 6.01
N TRP A 161 0.56 -8.19 5.58
CA TRP A 161 0.94 -8.51 4.21
C TRP A 161 0.87 -10.01 3.92
N GLU A 162 1.11 -10.88 4.90
CA GLU A 162 0.91 -12.34 4.75
C GLU A 162 -0.57 -12.65 4.52
N GLU A 163 -1.46 -12.04 5.30
CA GLU A 163 -2.92 -12.15 5.12
C GLU A 163 -3.34 -11.65 3.73
N GLU A 164 -2.84 -10.49 3.29
CA GLU A 164 -3.12 -9.90 1.97
C GLU A 164 -2.66 -10.83 0.83
N VAL A 165 -1.43 -11.35 0.90
CA VAL A 165 -0.89 -12.27 -0.10
C VAL A 165 -1.71 -13.58 -0.14
N ALA A 166 -2.13 -14.09 1.02
CA ALA A 166 -2.97 -15.28 1.11
C ALA A 166 -4.38 -15.05 0.53
N ALA A 167 -4.99 -13.89 0.80
CA ALA A 167 -6.27 -13.49 0.21
C ALA A 167 -6.15 -13.35 -1.32
N ALA A 168 -5.14 -12.61 -1.78
CA ALA A 168 -4.83 -12.42 -3.20
C ALA A 168 -4.59 -13.74 -3.95
N ARG A 169 -3.99 -14.75 -3.31
CA ARG A 169 -3.85 -16.10 -3.93
C ARG A 169 -5.21 -16.71 -4.26
N ASN A 170 -6.21 -16.51 -3.41
CA ASN A 170 -7.54 -17.08 -3.58
C ASN A 170 -8.42 -16.30 -4.59
N GLU A 171 -8.03 -15.07 -4.92
CA GLU A 171 -8.73 -14.23 -5.90
C GLU A 171 -8.49 -14.70 -7.33
N THR A 172 -9.54 -15.07 -8.06
CA THR A 172 -9.43 -15.64 -9.41
C THR A 172 -8.76 -14.71 -10.42
N GLY A 173 -9.04 -13.40 -10.34
CA GLY A 173 -8.53 -12.39 -11.28
C GLY A 173 -7.22 -11.73 -10.85
N THR A 174 -6.66 -12.12 -9.69
CA THR A 174 -5.32 -11.72 -9.27
C THR A 174 -4.32 -12.75 -9.78
N LEU A 175 -3.61 -12.39 -10.85
CA LEU A 175 -2.76 -13.28 -11.65
C LEU A 175 -1.34 -13.37 -11.08
N LEU A 176 -0.86 -12.30 -10.47
CA LEU A 176 0.43 -12.21 -9.80
C LEU A 176 0.30 -11.21 -8.66
N PHE A 177 0.91 -11.52 -7.52
CA PHE A 177 1.05 -10.59 -6.41
C PHE A 177 2.32 -10.90 -5.64
N GLY A 178 3.08 -9.88 -5.29
CA GLY A 178 4.28 -10.05 -4.49
C GLY A 178 4.61 -8.81 -3.68
N VAL A 179 5.07 -9.06 -2.46
CA VAL A 179 5.56 -8.05 -1.52
C VAL A 179 7.06 -8.25 -1.34
N TYR A 180 7.81 -7.17 -1.52
CA TYR A 180 9.27 -7.20 -1.55
C TYR A 180 9.87 -6.12 -0.64
N GLY A 181 11.00 -6.43 -0.01
CA GLY A 181 11.78 -5.46 0.75
C GLY A 181 12.61 -4.56 -0.15
N ASP A 182 12.94 -3.36 0.33
CA ASP A 182 13.92 -2.48 -0.29
C ASP A 182 15.32 -2.69 0.35
N PRO A 183 16.33 -3.16 -0.40
CA PRO A 183 17.67 -3.42 0.15
C PRO A 183 18.37 -2.15 0.65
N THR A 184 17.93 -0.97 0.19
CA THR A 184 18.53 0.33 0.56
C THR A 184 17.73 1.06 1.65
N ASN A 185 16.54 0.56 1.99
CA ASN A 185 15.64 1.21 2.95
C ASN A 185 14.79 0.18 3.69
N ASN A 186 15.20 -0.17 4.92
CA ASN A 186 14.51 -1.11 5.80
C ASN A 186 13.08 -0.69 6.22
N ASN A 187 12.69 0.55 5.92
CA ASN A 187 11.35 1.08 6.17
C ASN A 187 10.49 1.12 4.90
N ARG A 188 11.00 0.65 3.76
CA ARG A 188 10.27 0.63 2.50
C ARG A 188 10.00 -0.80 2.03
N LEU A 189 8.77 -1.00 1.59
CA LEU A 189 8.29 -2.16 0.86
C LEU A 189 7.91 -1.74 -0.56
N TRP A 190 7.98 -2.73 -1.44
CA TRP A 190 7.48 -2.66 -2.81
C TRP A 190 6.44 -3.75 -3.03
N THR A 191 5.38 -3.43 -3.77
CA THR A 191 4.45 -4.43 -4.29
C THR A 191 4.54 -4.47 -5.81
N LEU A 192 4.44 -5.68 -6.36
CA LEU A 192 4.18 -5.90 -7.77
C LEU A 192 2.95 -6.78 -7.86
N ALA A 193 1.94 -6.31 -8.58
CA ALA A 193 0.71 -7.05 -8.81
C ALA A 193 0.31 -7.00 -10.28
N ALA A 194 -0.36 -8.05 -10.74
CA ALA A 194 -1.00 -8.09 -12.04
C ALA A 194 -2.40 -8.70 -11.92
N TYR A 195 -3.40 -8.00 -12.45
CA TYR A 195 -4.80 -8.40 -12.45
C TYR A 195 -5.29 -8.64 -13.87
N GLU A 196 -6.35 -9.43 -14.04
CA GLU A 196 -6.95 -9.69 -15.35
C GLU A 196 -7.46 -8.42 -16.04
N SER A 197 -7.87 -7.41 -15.26
CA SER A 197 -8.35 -6.12 -15.76
C SER A 197 -8.27 -5.02 -14.70
N GLU A 198 -8.36 -3.76 -15.14
CA GLU A 198 -8.48 -2.62 -14.22
C GLU A 198 -9.76 -2.69 -13.40
N GLN A 199 -10.87 -3.12 -14.02
CA GLN A 199 -12.14 -3.26 -13.34
C GLN A 199 -12.05 -4.28 -12.19
N TYR A 200 -11.42 -5.44 -12.44
CA TYR A 200 -11.22 -6.45 -11.41
C TYR A 200 -10.42 -5.90 -10.23
N TRP A 201 -9.32 -5.19 -10.50
CA TRP A 201 -8.53 -4.56 -9.45
C TRP A 201 -9.39 -3.62 -8.59
N ARG A 202 -10.18 -2.72 -9.21
CA ARG A 202 -11.00 -1.73 -8.50
C ARG A 202 -12.20 -2.30 -7.75
N GLU A 203 -12.82 -3.34 -8.32
CA GLU A 203 -14.10 -3.85 -7.83
C GLU A 203 -13.95 -5.06 -6.91
N VAL A 204 -12.83 -5.79 -7.01
CA VAL A 204 -12.58 -7.00 -6.24
C VAL A 204 -11.36 -6.82 -5.33
N HIS A 205 -10.16 -6.66 -5.89
CA HIS A 205 -8.93 -6.67 -5.09
C HIS A 205 -8.83 -5.46 -4.15
N GLU A 206 -9.06 -4.24 -4.63
CA GLU A 206 -9.04 -3.01 -3.82
C GLU A 206 -10.11 -3.02 -2.71
N LYS A 207 -11.13 -3.87 -2.83
CA LYS A 207 -12.25 -4.02 -1.90
C LYS A 207 -12.26 -5.35 -1.16
N SER A 208 -11.16 -6.10 -1.20
CA SER A 208 -11.03 -7.38 -0.52
C SER A 208 -11.23 -7.22 0.99
N GLU A 209 -11.56 -8.30 1.70
CA GLU A 209 -11.81 -8.24 3.16
C GLU A 209 -10.59 -7.79 3.97
N THR A 210 -9.39 -7.91 3.39
CA THR A 210 -8.14 -7.42 3.96
C THR A 210 -7.97 -5.91 3.77
N ALA A 211 -8.64 -5.31 2.78
CA ALA A 211 -8.74 -3.86 2.61
C ALA A 211 -9.71 -3.24 3.63
N ARG A 212 -9.18 -2.74 4.75
CA ARG A 212 -9.99 -2.04 5.76
C ARG A 212 -10.30 -0.61 5.32
N GLU A 213 -11.58 -0.30 5.12
CA GLU A 213 -12.03 1.05 4.83
C GLU A 213 -12.03 1.94 6.08
N LEU A 214 -11.54 3.18 5.93
CA LEU A 214 -11.67 4.21 6.97
C LEU A 214 -12.89 5.09 6.68
N ARG A 215 -13.80 5.16 7.64
CA ARG A 215 -14.93 6.10 7.62
C ARG A 215 -14.63 7.27 8.55
N PHE A 216 -14.57 8.47 8.00
CA PHE A 216 -14.43 9.68 8.79
C PHE A 216 -15.78 10.32 9.06
N ALA A 217 -16.03 10.68 10.32
CA ALA A 217 -17.18 11.45 10.74
C ALA A 217 -16.71 12.68 11.53
N TRP A 218 -17.32 13.83 11.26
CA TRP A 218 -17.05 15.06 11.99
C TRP A 218 -18.28 15.44 12.80
N TRP A 219 -18.10 15.46 14.12
CA TRP A 219 -19.11 15.94 15.06
C TRP A 219 -18.75 17.36 15.47
N ALA A 220 -19.74 18.25 15.47
CA ALA A 220 -19.61 19.58 16.00
C ALA A 220 -20.41 19.70 17.30
N ALA A 221 -20.02 20.66 18.15
CA ALA A 221 -20.73 20.98 19.39
C ALA A 221 -20.89 19.79 20.35
N GLU A 222 -19.78 19.10 20.68
CA GLU A 222 -19.72 18.08 21.74
C GLU A 222 -20.28 18.61 23.08
N GLU A 223 -20.11 19.93 23.35
CA GLU A 223 -20.70 20.64 24.49
C GLU A 223 -22.24 20.57 24.56
N LEU A 224 -22.90 20.22 23.45
CA LEU A 224 -24.34 19.97 23.37
C LEU A 224 -24.72 18.49 23.54
N VAL A 225 -23.77 17.66 24.01
CA VAL A 225 -23.95 16.26 24.40
C VAL A 225 -24.25 15.35 23.19
N GLY A 226 -23.26 15.22 22.31
CA GLY A 226 -23.18 14.13 21.30
C GLY A 226 -24.39 13.98 20.38
N LEU A 227 -25.07 15.08 20.02
CA LEU A 227 -26.26 15.04 19.16
C LEU A 227 -25.97 14.38 17.81
N GLY A 228 -24.81 14.66 17.22
CA GLY A 228 -24.40 14.10 15.93
C GLY A 228 -24.14 12.60 16.00
N SER A 229 -23.24 12.17 16.88
CA SER A 229 -22.88 10.76 17.08
C SER A 229 -24.08 9.92 17.53
N ARG A 230 -24.92 10.46 18.42
CA ARG A 230 -26.18 9.84 18.83
C ARG A 230 -27.14 9.65 17.67
N PHE A 231 -27.43 10.72 16.93
CA PHE A 231 -28.32 10.64 15.77
C PHE A 231 -27.80 9.63 14.75
N TYR A 232 -26.50 9.66 14.47
CA TYR A 232 -25.86 8.74 13.54
C TYR A 232 -26.03 7.28 13.96
N CYS A 233 -25.75 6.94 15.22
CA CYS A 233 -25.88 5.58 15.71
C CYS A 233 -27.33 5.06 15.69
N TYR A 234 -28.30 5.91 16.08
CA TYR A 234 -29.72 5.54 15.97
C TYR A 234 -30.13 5.36 14.51
N ASN A 235 -29.76 6.29 13.64
CA ASN A 235 -30.10 6.22 12.21
C ASN A 235 -29.50 4.97 11.53
N LEU A 236 -28.26 4.58 11.88
CA LEU A 236 -27.70 3.33 11.40
C LEU A 236 -28.49 2.12 11.89
N THR A 237 -28.83 2.08 13.18
CA THR A 237 -29.58 0.95 13.76
C THR A 237 -30.98 0.84 13.15
N ASP A 238 -31.67 1.97 12.99
CA ASP A 238 -33.07 2.03 12.58
C ASP A 238 -33.24 1.88 11.07
N ASN A 239 -32.36 2.50 10.27
CA ASN A 239 -32.54 2.62 8.82
C ASN A 239 -31.49 1.84 8.00
N PHE A 240 -30.32 1.53 8.57
CA PHE A 240 -29.20 0.90 7.84
C PHE A 240 -28.50 -0.20 8.67
N PRO A 241 -29.21 -1.20 9.21
CA PRO A 241 -28.62 -2.15 10.18
C PRO A 241 -27.42 -2.92 9.61
N ALA A 242 -27.41 -3.24 8.31
CA ALA A 242 -26.28 -3.91 7.67
C ALA A 242 -24.99 -3.06 7.62
N GLU A 243 -25.10 -1.72 7.73
CA GLU A 243 -23.94 -0.83 7.82
C GLU A 243 -23.28 -0.87 9.20
N VAL A 244 -24.01 -1.30 10.24
CA VAL A 244 -23.45 -1.46 11.58
C VAL A 244 -22.40 -2.57 11.60
N ASP A 245 -22.64 -3.67 10.89
CA ASP A 245 -21.72 -4.81 10.84
C ASP A 245 -20.39 -4.47 10.16
N LYS A 246 -20.40 -3.50 9.23
CA LYS A 246 -19.19 -2.99 8.56
C LYS A 246 -18.31 -2.12 9.46
N ILE A 247 -18.83 -1.66 10.60
CA ILE A 247 -18.04 -0.88 11.57
C ILE A 247 -17.35 -1.85 12.52
N LEU A 248 -16.02 -1.96 12.42
CA LEU A 248 -15.22 -2.77 13.34
C LEU A 248 -15.05 -2.07 14.69
N ALA A 249 -14.63 -0.81 14.66
CA ALA A 249 -14.38 0.00 15.85
C ALA A 249 -14.62 1.49 15.56
N TYR A 250 -14.83 2.27 16.62
CA TYR A 250 -14.88 3.73 16.55
C TYR A 250 -13.70 4.34 17.28
N LEU A 251 -12.87 5.08 16.53
CA LEU A 251 -11.71 5.79 17.07
C LEU A 251 -12.05 7.27 17.15
N ASN A 252 -12.08 7.81 18.37
CA ASN A 252 -12.41 9.19 18.61
C ASN A 252 -11.15 10.04 18.80
N PHE A 253 -11.08 11.13 18.04
CA PHE A 253 -9.95 12.06 18.06
C PHE A 253 -10.44 13.48 18.40
N ASP A 254 -11.24 13.59 19.45
CA ASP A 254 -11.74 14.85 19.95
C ASP A 254 -10.80 15.45 21.00
N MET A 255 -11.04 16.72 21.37
CA MET A 255 -10.32 17.38 22.46
C MET A 255 -8.78 17.43 22.26
N VAL A 256 -8.34 17.88 21.08
CA VAL A 256 -6.91 18.06 20.76
C VAL A 256 -6.42 19.45 21.17
N SER A 257 -5.69 19.57 22.29
CA SER A 257 -5.01 20.82 22.73
C SER A 257 -3.53 20.61 23.15
N GLN A 258 -2.93 21.47 23.97
CA GLN A 258 -1.57 21.30 24.53
C GLN A 258 -1.60 20.57 25.89
N GLY A 259 -0.73 19.57 26.10
CA GLY A 259 -0.63 18.85 27.37
C GLY A 259 -0.22 17.37 27.24
N THR A 260 -0.61 16.57 28.23
CA THR A 260 -0.39 15.12 28.28
C THR A 260 -1.26 14.40 27.26
N TYR A 261 -0.71 13.37 26.61
CA TYR A 261 -1.46 12.47 25.74
C TYR A 261 -2.22 11.46 26.61
N TYR A 262 -3.53 11.42 26.47
CA TYR A 262 -4.36 10.40 27.08
C TYR A 262 -4.79 9.37 26.07
N VAL A 263 -4.65 8.10 26.43
CA VAL A 263 -5.18 6.94 25.71
C VAL A 263 -6.34 6.38 26.53
N SER A 264 -7.42 6.00 25.87
CA SER A 264 -8.53 5.32 26.53
C SER A 264 -8.10 4.00 27.17
N ASP A 265 -8.45 3.80 28.45
CA ASP A 265 -8.30 2.54 29.19
C ASP A 265 -9.32 1.51 28.64
N GLY A 266 -8.86 0.66 27.73
CA GLY A 266 -9.64 -0.33 27.03
C GLY A 266 -9.67 -1.69 27.74
N ASP A 267 -8.61 -2.02 28.48
CA ASP A 267 -8.51 -3.25 29.28
C ASP A 267 -9.15 -3.13 30.68
N GLY A 268 -9.49 -1.91 31.11
CA GLY A 268 -10.14 -1.61 32.38
C GLY A 268 -9.18 -1.59 33.58
N SER A 269 -7.86 -1.56 33.34
CA SER A 269 -6.81 -1.62 34.35
C SER A 269 -6.85 -0.47 35.35
N THR A 270 -7.43 0.69 34.98
CA THR A 270 -7.59 1.81 35.93
C THR A 270 -8.65 1.52 37.01
N GLY A 271 -9.47 0.47 36.82
CA GLY A 271 -10.59 0.12 37.70
C GLY A 271 -11.69 1.18 37.73
N ARG A 272 -11.71 2.08 36.75
CA ARG A 272 -12.62 3.22 36.63
C ARG A 272 -13.22 3.22 35.22
N GLY A 273 -14.38 3.86 35.07
CA GLY A 273 -15.03 4.00 33.77
C GLY A 273 -16.10 2.94 33.50
N TRP A 274 -16.64 2.98 32.29
CA TRP A 274 -17.71 2.09 31.84
C TRP A 274 -17.17 0.77 31.32
N ARG A 275 -18.03 -0.26 31.25
CA ARG A 275 -17.65 -1.59 30.75
C ARG A 275 -17.25 -1.50 29.29
N THR A 276 -16.00 -1.83 28.98
CA THR A 276 -15.47 -1.83 27.61
C THR A 276 -16.03 -2.99 26.78
N GLN A 277 -15.98 -2.85 25.45
CA GLN A 277 -16.32 -3.94 24.52
C GLN A 277 -15.06 -4.79 24.24
N PRO A 278 -15.22 -6.05 23.80
CA PRO A 278 -14.08 -6.87 23.38
C PRO A 278 -13.16 -6.13 22.41
N SER A 279 -11.84 -6.36 22.49
CA SER A 279 -10.83 -5.71 21.63
C SER A 279 -10.60 -4.21 21.87
N ALA A 280 -11.23 -3.59 22.88
CA ALA A 280 -10.87 -2.22 23.28
C ALA A 280 -9.45 -2.15 23.85
N ASP A 281 -8.99 -3.22 24.51
CA ASP A 281 -7.62 -3.44 24.99
C ASP A 281 -6.60 -3.42 23.84
N VAL A 282 -6.96 -3.95 22.67
CA VAL A 282 -6.11 -3.92 21.47
C VAL A 282 -5.93 -2.48 20.98
N ILE A 283 -6.99 -1.67 21.02
CA ILE A 283 -6.94 -0.24 20.62
C ILE A 283 -6.07 0.55 21.59
N GLU A 284 -6.21 0.32 22.90
CA GLU A 284 -5.36 0.92 23.93
C GLU A 284 -3.89 0.59 23.70
N LYS A 285 -3.56 -0.71 23.61
CA LYS A 285 -2.19 -1.18 23.41
C LYS A 285 -1.56 -0.58 22.14
N LEU A 286 -2.31 -0.52 21.04
CA LEU A 286 -1.86 0.09 19.78
C LEU A 286 -1.38 1.53 20.01
N TRP A 287 -2.14 2.33 20.75
CA TRP A 287 -1.78 3.73 21.00
C TRP A 287 -0.65 3.89 22.00
N LEU A 288 -0.64 3.09 23.07
CA LEU A 288 0.46 3.10 24.04
C LEU A 288 1.79 2.71 23.38
N ASP A 289 1.80 1.65 22.57
CA ASP A 289 2.98 1.21 21.82
C ASP A 289 3.44 2.31 20.83
N TYR A 290 2.51 2.93 20.11
CA TYR A 290 2.82 4.04 19.20
C TYR A 290 3.48 5.21 19.94
N PHE A 291 2.90 5.67 21.06
CA PHE A 291 3.46 6.80 21.82
C PHE A 291 4.81 6.46 22.44
N ALA A 292 4.98 5.25 23.00
CA ALA A 292 6.28 4.78 23.49
C ALA A 292 7.33 4.76 22.37
N GLY A 293 6.97 4.30 21.17
CA GLY A 293 7.86 4.24 20.01
C GLY A 293 8.38 5.61 19.56
N ILE A 294 7.63 6.69 19.81
CA ILE A 294 8.05 8.07 19.51
C ILE A 294 8.50 8.86 20.76
N GLY A 295 8.74 8.18 21.88
CA GLY A 295 9.27 8.79 23.11
C GLY A 295 8.27 9.66 23.87
N ILE A 296 6.97 9.42 23.71
CA ILE A 296 5.89 10.13 24.40
C ILE A 296 5.32 9.24 25.51
N ALA A 297 5.34 9.74 26.74
CA ALA A 297 4.68 9.09 27.87
C ALA A 297 3.18 9.42 27.87
N ALA A 298 2.38 8.59 27.20
CA ALA A 298 0.93 8.65 27.27
C ALA A 298 0.42 8.16 28.64
N LYS A 299 -0.76 8.62 29.06
CA LYS A 299 -1.45 8.17 30.26
C LYS A 299 -2.78 7.56 29.90
N GLU A 300 -3.16 6.51 30.61
CA GLU A 300 -4.47 5.91 30.50
C GLU A 300 -5.54 6.85 31.07
N ARG A 301 -6.72 6.84 30.46
CA ARG A 301 -7.91 7.54 30.92
C ARG A 301 -9.11 6.62 30.77
N ALA A 302 -9.79 6.38 31.88
CA ALA A 302 -11.05 5.63 31.93
C ALA A 302 -12.03 6.06 30.83
N ILE A 303 -12.64 5.08 30.15
CA ILE A 303 -13.70 5.31 29.16
C ILE A 303 -14.97 5.78 29.87
N GLY A 304 -15.46 6.96 29.47
CA GLY A 304 -16.57 7.66 30.09
C GLY A 304 -17.83 7.72 29.22
N PHE A 305 -18.80 8.52 29.68
CA PHE A 305 -20.02 8.85 28.93
C PHE A 305 -19.98 10.27 28.35
N ASP A 306 -18.80 10.91 28.41
CA ASP A 306 -18.61 12.35 28.25
C ASP A 306 -18.30 12.79 26.82
N SER A 307 -18.38 11.89 25.84
CA SER A 307 -17.91 12.14 24.48
C SER A 307 -18.57 11.20 23.45
N ASP A 308 -18.38 11.48 22.15
CA ASP A 308 -19.06 10.84 21.02
C ASP A 308 -18.90 9.31 20.97
N HIS A 309 -17.79 8.79 21.49
CA HIS A 309 -17.52 7.36 21.55
C HIS A 309 -18.56 6.57 22.35
N PHE A 310 -19.24 7.21 23.30
CA PHE A 310 -20.26 6.57 24.13
C PHE A 310 -21.38 5.92 23.30
N PHE A 311 -21.89 6.60 22.27
CA PHE A 311 -23.03 6.11 21.49
C PHE A 311 -22.67 4.93 20.60
N PHE A 312 -21.43 4.85 20.11
CA PHE A 312 -20.94 3.69 19.36
C PHE A 312 -20.84 2.46 20.26
N GLN A 313 -20.39 2.65 21.50
CA GLN A 313 -20.31 1.58 22.49
C GLN A 313 -21.69 1.15 22.99
N GLU A 314 -22.59 2.09 23.24
CA GLU A 314 -23.89 1.79 23.86
C GLU A 314 -24.96 1.39 22.85
N ILE A 315 -25.04 2.03 21.69
CA ILE A 315 -26.07 1.74 20.68
C ILE A 315 -25.58 0.66 19.73
N LEU A 316 -24.39 0.82 19.16
CA LEU A 316 -23.86 -0.09 18.13
C LEU A 316 -23.08 -1.28 18.71
N LYS A 317 -22.82 -1.29 20.03
CA LYS A 317 -22.02 -2.30 20.73
C LYS A 317 -20.62 -2.52 20.12
N LYS A 318 -20.03 -1.46 19.55
CA LYS A 318 -18.70 -1.49 18.93
C LYS A 318 -17.60 -1.13 19.91
N SER A 319 -16.42 -1.69 19.69
CA SER A 319 -15.20 -1.33 20.41
C SER A 319 -14.84 0.11 20.11
N VAL A 320 -14.44 0.84 21.15
CA VAL A 320 -14.10 2.24 21.02
C VAL A 320 -12.77 2.52 21.68
N GLY A 321 -12.07 3.52 21.17
CA GLY A 321 -10.95 4.13 21.86
C GLY A 321 -10.87 5.61 21.51
N PHE A 322 -10.24 6.38 22.39
CA PHE A 322 -10.04 7.80 22.14
C PHE A 322 -8.60 8.22 22.44
N LEU A 323 -8.19 9.25 21.72
CA LEU A 323 -7.01 10.04 22.04
C LEU A 323 -7.46 11.44 22.44
N SER A 324 -7.12 11.88 23.66
CA SER A 324 -7.44 13.24 24.10
C SER A 324 -6.22 13.95 24.67
N ARG A 325 -6.22 15.28 24.56
CA ARG A 325 -5.19 16.16 25.12
C ARG A 325 -5.89 17.27 25.89
N ALA A 326 -5.80 17.22 27.22
CA ALA A 326 -6.70 17.97 28.12
C ALA A 326 -6.68 19.51 27.90
N TRP A 327 -7.87 20.11 27.69
CA TRP A 327 -8.23 21.54 27.73
C TRP A 327 -7.52 22.50 26.74
N MET A 328 -8.23 23.03 25.71
CA MET A 328 -8.49 24.48 25.45
C MET A 328 -8.71 24.93 23.98
N LEU A 329 -9.72 25.81 23.81
CA LEU A 329 -10.27 26.46 22.62
C LEU A 329 -9.53 27.72 22.08
N ARG A 330 -8.22 27.95 22.32
CA ARG A 330 -7.61 29.29 22.02
C ARG A 330 -6.64 29.40 20.84
N ARG A 331 -6.34 28.35 20.07
CA ARG A 331 -5.39 28.48 18.93
C ARG A 331 -5.93 28.15 17.52
N ILE A 332 -7.16 27.64 17.39
CA ILE A 332 -7.76 27.31 16.08
C ILE A 332 -8.05 28.57 15.23
N LEU A 333 -8.32 29.72 15.87
CA LEU A 333 -8.60 30.99 15.18
C LEU A 333 -7.41 31.61 14.41
N ALA A 334 -6.17 31.18 14.70
CA ALA A 334 -4.99 31.69 13.98
C ALA A 334 -4.76 30.95 12.64
N ILE A 335 -5.27 29.73 12.49
CA ILE A 335 -5.07 28.89 11.30
C ILE A 335 -6.19 29.12 10.27
N ILE A 336 -7.42 29.40 10.72
CA ILE A 336 -8.60 29.60 9.84
C ILE A 336 -8.49 30.85 8.94
N ARG A 337 -7.61 31.83 9.24
CA ARG A 337 -7.45 33.05 8.43
C ARG A 337 -6.68 32.87 7.10
N ARG A 338 -6.23 31.66 6.73
CA ARG A 338 -5.39 31.45 5.54
C ARG A 338 -5.88 30.39 4.54
N VAL A 339 -7.08 29.85 4.69
CA VAL A 339 -7.60 28.87 3.72
C VAL A 339 -9.02 29.27 3.33
N THR A 340 -9.20 29.63 2.06
CA THR A 340 -10.53 29.69 1.45
C THR A 340 -11.01 28.25 1.28
N ILE A 341 -12.05 27.88 2.02
CA ILE A 341 -12.70 26.57 1.89
C ILE A 341 -14.02 26.81 1.16
N SER A 342 -14.20 26.14 0.02
CA SER A 342 -15.50 25.96 -0.60
C SER A 342 -16.16 24.75 0.07
N ILE A 343 -17.35 24.96 0.63
CA ILE A 343 -18.15 23.96 1.34
C ILE A 343 -19.23 23.50 0.34
N MET A 344 -19.46 22.19 0.23
CA MET A 344 -20.64 21.65 -0.47
C MET A 344 -21.93 21.97 0.29
#